data_AF-A0A2E5JED6-F1
#
_entry.id   AF-A0A2E5JED6-F1
#
_cell.length_a   1.000
_cell.length_b   1.000
_cell.length_c   1.000
_cell.angle_alpha   90.00
_cell.angle_beta   90.00
_cell.angle_gamma   90.00
#
_symmetry.space_group_name_H-M   'P 1'
#
loop_
_entity.id
_entity.type
_entity.pdbx_description
1 polymer ?
#
loop_
_entity_poly.entity_id
_entity_poly.type
_entity_poly.pdbx_seq_one_letter_code
_entity_poly.pdbx_strand_id
1 'polypeptide(L)'
;MSPLGAQINLVKSADKMVYDTPPFKECHASTIVEVDENKFLMAAFGGSREGKNDVSIWLSQGNGNVWNKPVLIDTGLAENKELYPCWNPVLFQSMEGTLSLFYKVGPSPREWWGMVKTSDDKGKTWSKGIRLPQDILGPIKNKPLQLDDGTILSPSSSETRTSEGLNWKVHIEKSVDDGKSWLKIPIDQQSPYDVIQPSILVLEDQRLQILCRSRDNVVMQAFSEDQGNTWGPVTPTKLSNPNSGTDALTLSNGQHLLVYNPTKRGKNGRAKLAVAISQDGVYWKDVVMLEDQKNGEFSYPAVIESSDGKIHISYTYNRKNIKHVVLEIDGK
;
A
#
# COMPACT_ATOMS: atom_id res chain seq x y z
N MET A 1 -29.37 14.67 -13.67
CA MET A 1 -29.23 13.95 -12.39
C MET A 1 -29.12 12.47 -12.74
N SER A 2 -27.89 11.96 -12.84
CA SER A 2 -27.66 10.51 -12.84
C SER A 2 -28.31 9.95 -11.57
N PRO A 3 -29.01 8.81 -11.61
CA PRO A 3 -29.49 8.20 -10.37
C PRO A 3 -28.28 8.04 -9.46
N LEU A 4 -28.37 8.48 -8.19
CA LEU A 4 -27.37 8.11 -7.19
C LEU A 4 -27.16 6.60 -7.34
N GLY A 5 -25.99 6.20 -7.85
CA GLY A 5 -25.69 4.78 -8.03
C GLY A 5 -25.95 4.10 -6.70
N ALA A 6 -26.65 2.96 -6.69
CA ALA A 6 -26.85 2.25 -5.43
C ALA A 6 -25.45 1.94 -4.86
N GLN A 7 -25.18 2.41 -3.64
CA GLN A 7 -23.93 2.12 -2.95
C GLN A 7 -23.79 0.60 -2.82
N ILE A 8 -22.63 0.05 -3.21
CA ILE A 8 -22.45 -1.40 -3.12
C ILE A 8 -22.54 -1.86 -1.66
N ASN A 9 -23.21 -3.00 -1.47
CA ASN A 9 -23.20 -3.69 -0.20
C ASN A 9 -22.05 -4.71 -0.22
N LEU A 10 -21.15 -4.65 0.75
CA LEU A 10 -20.00 -5.55 0.86
C LEU A 10 -20.19 -6.52 2.02
N VAL A 11 -20.01 -7.81 1.75
CA VAL A 11 -20.12 -8.87 2.75
C VAL A 11 -18.77 -9.56 2.89
N LYS A 12 -18.35 -9.82 4.14
CA LYS A 12 -17.14 -10.59 4.42
C LYS A 12 -17.39 -12.07 4.18
N SER A 13 -16.78 -12.63 3.13
CA SER A 13 -16.92 -14.05 2.79
C SER A 13 -15.82 -14.93 3.38
N ALA A 14 -14.63 -14.38 3.65
CA ALA A 14 -13.54 -15.10 4.31
C ALA A 14 -12.65 -14.19 5.16
N ASP A 15 -12.02 -14.76 6.20
CA ASP A 15 -11.03 -14.12 7.07
C ASP A 15 -10.09 -15.19 7.63
N LYS A 16 -8.77 -15.04 7.42
CA LYS A 16 -7.76 -15.97 7.94
C LYS A 16 -6.43 -15.30 8.25
N MET A 17 -5.65 -15.95 9.11
CA MET A 17 -4.22 -15.63 9.24
C MET A 17 -3.45 -16.25 8.08
N VAL A 18 -2.47 -15.53 7.56
CA VAL A 18 -1.66 -15.97 6.41
C VAL A 18 -0.62 -17.00 6.83
N TYR A 19 -0.12 -16.90 8.06
CA TYR A 19 0.90 -17.80 8.58
C TYR A 19 0.35 -18.65 9.73
N ASP A 20 0.31 -19.97 9.55
CA ASP A 20 0.00 -20.91 10.64
C ASP A 20 1.11 -20.93 11.70
N THR A 21 2.36 -20.85 11.25
CA THR A 21 3.54 -20.77 12.11
C THR A 21 4.50 -19.72 11.51
N PRO A 22 4.38 -18.45 11.92
CA PRO A 22 5.25 -17.39 11.44
C PRO A 22 6.73 -17.71 11.74
N PRO A 23 7.65 -17.63 10.75
CA PRO A 23 9.08 -17.89 10.97
C PRO A 23 9.81 -16.71 11.64
N PHE A 24 9.10 -15.65 11.99
CA PHE A 24 9.61 -14.41 12.59
C PHE A 24 8.83 -14.06 13.84
N LYS A 25 9.45 -13.25 14.72
CA LYS A 25 8.80 -12.77 15.94
C LYS A 25 7.84 -11.62 15.66
N GLU A 26 8.16 -10.80 14.66
CA GLU A 26 7.32 -9.70 14.20
C GLU A 26 7.28 -9.64 12.67
N CYS A 27 6.12 -9.25 12.12
CA CYS A 27 5.95 -8.90 10.72
C CYS A 27 5.02 -7.71 10.53
N HIS A 28 5.18 -7.01 9.42
CA HIS A 28 4.40 -5.82 9.11
C HIS A 28 4.39 -5.47 7.62
N ALA A 29 3.54 -4.51 7.25
CA ALA A 29 3.41 -3.91 5.93
C ALA A 29 3.25 -4.94 4.82
N SER A 30 2.11 -5.64 4.81
CA SER A 30 1.82 -6.60 3.75
C SER A 30 1.49 -5.91 2.43
N THR A 31 1.66 -6.66 1.35
CA THR A 31 1.21 -6.35 -0.01
C THR A 31 0.67 -7.62 -0.65
N ILE A 32 -0.27 -7.50 -1.58
CA ILE A 32 -0.91 -8.63 -2.27
C ILE A 32 -1.08 -8.31 -3.76
N VAL A 33 -0.91 -9.31 -4.62
CA VAL A 33 -1.22 -9.23 -6.06
C VAL A 33 -1.81 -10.56 -6.53
N GLU A 34 -2.74 -10.53 -7.46
CA GLU A 34 -3.19 -11.70 -8.21
C GLU A 34 -2.29 -11.86 -9.45
N VAL A 35 -1.66 -13.02 -9.62
CA VAL A 35 -0.73 -13.30 -10.75
C VAL A 35 -1.32 -14.25 -11.79
N ASP A 36 -2.43 -14.89 -11.44
CA ASP A 36 -3.23 -15.79 -12.26
C ASP A 36 -4.60 -15.91 -11.60
N GLU A 37 -5.60 -16.38 -12.34
CA GLU A 37 -6.95 -16.61 -11.79
C GLU A 37 -6.87 -17.40 -10.48
N ASN A 38 -7.33 -16.79 -9.39
CA ASN A 38 -7.31 -17.36 -8.04
C ASN A 38 -5.91 -17.77 -7.55
N LYS A 39 -4.83 -17.18 -8.04
CA LYS A 39 -3.46 -17.36 -7.53
C LYS A 39 -2.88 -16.03 -7.12
N PHE A 40 -2.53 -15.95 -5.85
CA PHE A 40 -2.09 -14.73 -5.20
C PHE A 40 -0.69 -14.88 -4.65
N LEU A 41 0.04 -13.79 -4.69
CA LEU A 41 1.27 -13.60 -3.95
C LEU A 41 1.03 -12.57 -2.86
N MET A 42 1.56 -12.83 -1.67
CA MET A 42 1.55 -11.89 -0.57
C MET A 42 2.95 -11.76 0.01
N ALA A 43 3.44 -10.53 0.12
CA ALA A 43 4.72 -10.26 0.76
C ALA A 43 4.54 -9.40 2.00
N ALA A 44 5.42 -9.56 2.98
CA ALA A 44 5.55 -8.70 4.16
C ALA A 44 7.02 -8.67 4.60
N PHE A 45 7.42 -7.65 5.34
CA PHE A 45 8.70 -7.72 6.03
C PHE A 45 8.52 -8.40 7.40
N GLY A 46 9.54 -9.13 7.85
CA GLY A 46 9.51 -9.81 9.14
C GLY A 46 10.88 -10.21 9.67
N GLY A 47 11.02 -10.21 11.00
CA GLY A 47 12.25 -10.52 11.72
C GLY A 47 12.05 -10.50 13.24
N SER A 48 13.12 -10.21 13.99
CA SER A 48 13.07 -10.13 15.45
C SER A 48 12.24 -8.95 15.97
N ARG A 49 12.36 -7.79 15.32
CA ARG A 49 11.62 -6.53 15.57
C ARG A 49 11.83 -5.57 14.41
N GLU A 50 10.84 -4.73 14.10
CA GLU A 50 10.98 -3.66 13.10
C GLU A 50 12.27 -2.84 13.31
N GLY A 51 13.00 -2.59 12.21
CA GLY A 51 14.26 -1.85 12.20
C GLY A 51 15.49 -2.63 12.69
N LYS A 52 15.39 -3.93 12.95
CA LYS A 52 16.55 -4.79 13.21
C LYS A 52 17.12 -5.38 11.92
N ASN A 53 18.43 -5.57 11.86
CA ASN A 53 19.13 -6.01 10.66
C ASN A 53 18.74 -7.42 10.16
N ASP A 54 18.02 -8.21 10.97
CA ASP A 54 17.47 -9.51 10.57
C ASP A 54 16.08 -9.39 9.92
N VAL A 55 15.48 -8.19 9.87
CA VAL A 55 14.22 -7.96 9.17
C VAL A 55 14.43 -8.14 7.68
N SER A 56 13.73 -9.12 7.13
CA SER A 56 13.84 -9.56 5.74
C SER A 56 12.49 -9.46 5.03
N ILE A 57 12.48 -9.57 3.70
CA ILE A 57 11.25 -9.71 2.91
C ILE A 57 10.89 -11.19 2.79
N TRP A 58 9.65 -11.51 3.14
CA TRP A 58 9.08 -12.85 3.06
C TRP A 58 7.88 -12.85 2.11
N LEU A 59 7.69 -13.94 1.37
CA LEU A 59 6.63 -14.10 0.39
C LEU A 59 5.88 -15.41 0.62
N SER A 60 4.56 -15.36 0.68
CA SER A 60 3.67 -16.52 0.64
C SER A 60 2.89 -16.53 -0.66
N GLN A 61 2.76 -17.72 -1.25
CA GLN A 61 1.85 -17.96 -2.37
C GLN A 61 0.57 -18.59 -1.84
N GLY A 62 -0.57 -18.32 -2.47
CA GLY A 62 -1.83 -18.90 -2.05
C GLY A 62 -2.90 -18.81 -3.12
N ASN A 63 -4.03 -19.43 -2.86
CA ASN A 63 -5.19 -19.38 -3.76
C ASN A 63 -6.31 -18.48 -3.23
N GLY A 64 -5.97 -17.54 -2.35
CA GLY A 64 -6.93 -16.73 -1.61
C GLY A 64 -7.61 -17.49 -0.47
N ASN A 65 -7.66 -18.83 -0.51
CA ASN A 65 -8.23 -19.69 0.52
C ASN A 65 -7.21 -20.28 1.49
N VAL A 66 -6.10 -20.77 0.94
CA VAL A 66 -4.98 -21.41 1.62
C VAL A 66 -3.71 -20.68 1.24
N TRP A 67 -2.84 -20.45 2.23
CA TRP A 67 -1.53 -19.81 2.06
C TRP A 67 -0.42 -20.81 2.36
N ASN A 68 0.56 -20.89 1.47
CA ASN A 68 1.75 -21.70 1.65
C ASN A 68 2.70 -21.05 2.67
N LYS A 69 3.57 -21.88 3.25
CA LYS A 69 4.64 -21.42 4.13
C LYS A 69 5.47 -20.31 3.44
N PRO A 70 5.76 -19.19 4.13
CA PRO A 70 6.51 -18.10 3.55
C PRO A 70 7.93 -18.53 3.19
N VAL A 71 8.40 -18.04 2.05
CA VAL A 71 9.79 -18.16 1.58
C VAL A 71 10.51 -16.83 1.75
N LEU A 72 11.81 -16.89 2.04
CA LEU A 72 12.67 -15.73 2.18
C LEU A 72 13.04 -15.20 0.78
N ILE A 73 12.80 -13.91 0.52
CA ILE A 73 13.06 -13.28 -0.78
C ILE A 73 14.30 -12.39 -0.75
N ASP A 74 14.48 -11.61 0.32
CA ASP A 74 15.64 -10.73 0.45
C ASP A 74 15.97 -10.45 1.92
N THR A 75 17.25 -10.52 2.28
CA THR A 75 17.74 -10.32 3.65
C THR A 75 18.22 -8.90 3.92
N GLY A 76 18.19 -8.01 2.93
CA GLY A 76 18.75 -6.66 3.06
C GLY A 76 20.28 -6.62 3.10
N LEU A 77 20.94 -7.65 2.54
CA LEU A 77 22.38 -7.68 2.38
C LEU A 77 22.79 -6.69 1.28
N ALA A 78 23.40 -5.59 1.68
CA ALA A 78 23.86 -4.55 0.77
C ALA A 78 25.17 -4.92 0.06
N GLU A 79 25.54 -4.18 -0.99
CA GLU A 79 26.76 -4.42 -1.77
C GLU A 79 28.05 -4.29 -0.94
N ASN A 80 28.03 -3.45 0.10
CA ASN A 80 29.12 -3.31 1.07
C ASN A 80 29.22 -4.51 2.04
N LYS A 81 28.39 -5.55 1.86
CA LYS A 81 28.30 -6.78 2.69
C LYS A 81 27.75 -6.54 4.10
N GLU A 82 27.19 -5.38 4.38
CA GLU A 82 26.47 -5.12 5.62
C GLU A 82 25.00 -5.52 5.49
N LEU A 83 24.42 -5.98 6.59
CA LEU A 83 23.01 -6.27 6.70
C LEU A 83 22.26 -5.05 7.22
N TYR A 84 21.24 -4.64 6.48
CA TYR A 84 20.31 -3.59 6.85
C TYR A 84 18.88 -4.15 6.90
N PRO A 85 17.99 -3.60 7.75
CA PRO A 85 16.60 -4.02 7.74
C PRO A 85 15.96 -3.75 6.37
N CYS A 86 15.12 -4.70 5.95
CA CYS A 86 14.17 -4.54 4.86
C CYS A 86 12.86 -3.87 5.35
N TRP A 87 12.18 -3.15 4.46
CA TRP A 87 10.96 -2.41 4.76
C TRP A 87 9.97 -2.43 3.61
N ASN A 88 8.69 -2.19 3.93
CA ASN A 88 7.54 -1.95 3.04
C ASN A 88 7.65 -2.58 1.63
N PRO A 89 7.45 -3.91 1.50
CA PRO A 89 7.33 -4.54 0.20
C PRO A 89 6.06 -4.07 -0.53
N VAL A 90 6.14 -3.94 -1.85
CA VAL A 90 5.02 -3.62 -2.74
C VAL A 90 5.13 -4.51 -3.98
N LEU A 91 4.15 -5.39 -4.16
CA LEU A 91 4.00 -6.19 -5.37
C LEU A 91 3.18 -5.41 -6.40
N PHE A 92 3.62 -5.45 -7.65
CA PHE A 92 2.96 -4.81 -8.79
C PHE A 92 3.25 -5.59 -10.06
N GLN A 93 2.21 -5.98 -10.80
CA GLN A 93 2.37 -6.57 -12.12
C GLN A 93 1.95 -5.56 -13.17
N SER A 94 2.85 -5.22 -14.09
CA SER A 94 2.55 -4.28 -15.16
C SER A 94 1.73 -4.93 -16.27
N MET A 95 1.12 -4.10 -17.12
CA MET A 95 0.44 -4.53 -18.34
C MET A 95 1.37 -5.23 -19.35
N GLU A 96 2.69 -5.02 -19.27
CA GLU A 96 3.67 -5.77 -20.07
C GLU A 96 3.90 -7.21 -19.53
N GLY A 97 3.35 -7.52 -18.35
CA GLY A 97 3.41 -8.83 -17.71
C GLY A 97 4.52 -8.98 -16.67
N THR A 98 5.46 -8.03 -16.59
CA THR A 98 6.56 -8.01 -15.62
C THR A 98 6.00 -7.89 -14.21
N LEU A 99 6.28 -8.89 -13.36
CA LEU A 99 5.98 -8.80 -11.93
C LEU A 99 7.15 -8.17 -11.18
N SER A 100 6.91 -7.05 -10.52
CA SER A 100 7.87 -6.34 -9.69
C SER A 100 7.57 -6.49 -8.19
N LEU A 101 8.63 -6.64 -7.39
CA LEU A 101 8.62 -6.51 -5.94
C LEU A 101 9.53 -5.34 -5.57
N PHE A 102 8.92 -4.21 -5.25
CA PHE A 102 9.61 -3.06 -4.69
C PHE A 102 9.73 -3.22 -3.17
N TYR A 103 10.84 -2.80 -2.59
CA TYR A 103 11.05 -2.82 -1.14
C TYR A 103 12.13 -1.80 -0.79
N LYS A 104 12.27 -1.47 0.48
CA LYS A 104 13.29 -0.53 0.95
C LYS A 104 14.32 -1.27 1.79
N VAL A 105 15.58 -0.85 1.71
CA VAL A 105 16.68 -1.38 2.54
C VAL A 105 17.42 -0.18 3.14
N GLY A 106 17.80 -0.27 4.40
CA GLY A 106 18.61 0.75 5.08
C GLY A 106 18.25 0.90 6.56
N PRO A 107 19.03 1.68 7.32
CA PRO A 107 18.95 1.68 8.79
C PRO A 107 17.68 2.32 9.34
N SER A 108 17.07 3.26 8.60
CA SER A 108 15.83 3.93 9.01
C SER A 108 15.05 4.45 7.81
N PRO A 109 13.75 4.81 7.96
CA PRO A 109 12.97 5.44 6.90
C PRO A 109 13.54 6.75 6.32
N ARG A 110 14.49 7.38 7.02
CA ARG A 110 15.18 8.61 6.56
C ARG A 110 16.44 8.33 5.75
N GLU A 111 16.94 7.10 5.79
CA GLU A 111 18.27 6.72 5.30
C GLU A 111 18.21 5.48 4.38
N TRP A 112 17.02 4.96 4.13
CA TRP A 112 16.81 3.84 3.24
C TRP A 112 16.95 4.23 1.76
N TRP A 113 17.03 3.21 0.90
CA TRP A 113 16.94 3.35 -0.53
C TRP A 113 15.94 2.35 -1.11
N GLY A 114 15.44 2.65 -2.30
CA GLY A 114 14.55 1.76 -3.03
C GLY A 114 15.32 0.59 -3.66
N MET A 115 14.73 -0.59 -3.57
CA MET A 115 15.18 -1.81 -4.21
C MET A 115 14.03 -2.40 -5.03
N VAL A 116 14.36 -3.07 -6.12
CA VAL A 116 13.40 -3.82 -6.93
C VAL A 116 13.95 -5.20 -7.28
N LYS A 117 13.06 -6.19 -7.25
CA LYS A 117 13.23 -7.49 -7.90
C LYS A 117 12.13 -7.66 -8.93
N THR A 118 12.41 -8.42 -9.97
CA THR A 118 11.46 -8.73 -11.04
C THR A 118 11.30 -10.24 -11.20
N SER A 119 10.18 -10.65 -11.77
CA SER A 119 9.85 -12.02 -12.12
C SER A 119 9.06 -12.05 -13.43
N ASP A 120 9.50 -12.89 -14.35
CA ASP A 120 8.84 -13.12 -15.65
C ASP A 120 8.01 -14.42 -15.66
N ASP A 121 7.94 -15.13 -14.53
CA ASP A 121 7.31 -16.44 -14.40
C ASP A 121 6.24 -16.50 -13.29
N LYS A 122 5.60 -15.35 -13.04
CA LYS A 122 4.52 -15.18 -12.05
C LYS A 122 4.97 -15.44 -10.61
N GLY A 123 6.20 -15.05 -10.28
CA GLY A 123 6.77 -15.09 -8.93
C GLY A 123 7.30 -16.45 -8.49
N LYS A 124 7.56 -17.38 -9.42
CA LYS A 124 8.22 -18.66 -9.13
C LYS A 124 9.72 -18.47 -8.93
N THR A 125 10.33 -17.64 -9.78
CA THR A 125 11.72 -17.20 -9.65
C THR A 125 11.79 -15.68 -9.65
N TRP A 126 12.85 -15.15 -9.03
CA TRP A 126 13.06 -13.72 -8.87
C TRP A 126 14.49 -13.35 -9.26
N SER A 127 14.64 -12.20 -9.90
CA SER A 127 15.95 -11.64 -10.23
C SER A 127 16.75 -11.23 -8.97
N LYS A 128 18.03 -10.90 -9.18
CA LYS A 128 18.83 -10.22 -8.14
C LYS A 128 18.17 -8.87 -7.82
N GLY A 129 18.24 -8.46 -6.56
CA GLY A 129 17.75 -7.15 -6.15
C GLY A 129 18.63 -6.06 -6.76
N ILE A 130 18.01 -5.09 -7.41
CA ILE A 130 18.67 -3.93 -8.00
C ILE A 130 18.25 -2.69 -7.22
N ARG A 131 19.23 -1.85 -6.88
CA ARG A 131 18.95 -0.55 -6.26
C ARG A 131 18.35 0.38 -7.31
N LEU A 132 17.24 1.02 -6.96
CA LEU A 132 16.63 2.05 -7.80
C LEU A 132 17.58 3.25 -7.94
N PRO A 133 17.44 4.07 -9.01
CA PRO A 133 18.26 5.26 -9.19
C PRO A 133 18.27 6.16 -7.95
N GLN A 134 19.32 6.98 -7.82
CA GLN A 134 19.39 7.95 -6.74
C GLN A 134 18.11 8.82 -6.69
N ASP A 135 17.61 9.08 -5.48
CA ASP A 135 16.39 9.85 -5.19
C ASP A 135 15.05 9.21 -5.61
N ILE A 136 15.08 7.97 -6.10
CA ILE A 136 13.91 7.13 -6.44
C ILE A 136 13.79 6.00 -5.40
N LEU A 137 12.60 5.86 -4.81
CA LEU A 137 12.30 4.87 -3.78
C LEU A 137 11.34 3.76 -4.26
N GLY A 138 10.72 3.97 -5.42
CA GLY A 138 9.57 3.21 -5.89
C GLY A 138 8.32 3.54 -5.07
N PRO A 139 7.24 2.74 -5.20
CA PRO A 139 6.07 2.88 -4.35
C PRO A 139 6.47 2.70 -2.88
N ILE A 140 6.16 3.69 -2.04
CA ILE A 140 6.65 3.70 -0.65
C ILE A 140 5.92 2.67 0.22
N LYS A 141 4.66 2.37 -0.11
CA LYS A 141 3.79 1.40 0.58
C LYS A 141 2.64 0.92 -0.32
N ASN A 142 1.90 1.85 -0.92
CA ASN A 142 0.71 1.51 -1.70
C ASN A 142 1.08 1.26 -3.16
N LYS A 143 0.23 0.53 -3.86
CA LYS A 143 0.54 0.03 -5.20
C LYS A 143 0.65 1.18 -6.21
N PRO A 144 1.52 1.05 -7.23
CA PRO A 144 1.47 1.92 -8.39
C PRO A 144 0.10 1.85 -9.08
N LEU A 145 -0.30 2.97 -9.68
CA LEU A 145 -1.38 3.03 -10.67
C LEU A 145 -0.73 2.95 -12.05
N GLN A 146 -1.21 2.09 -12.94
CA GLN A 146 -0.84 2.12 -14.35
C GLN A 146 -1.99 2.73 -15.17
N LEU A 147 -1.69 3.77 -15.94
CA LEU A 147 -2.63 4.43 -16.83
C LEU A 147 -2.81 3.62 -18.12
N ASP A 148 -3.86 3.92 -18.89
CA ASP A 148 -4.21 3.22 -20.14
C ASP A 148 -3.10 3.30 -21.21
N ASP A 149 -2.26 4.34 -21.18
CA ASP A 149 -1.12 4.50 -22.08
C ASP A 149 0.13 3.71 -21.65
N GLY A 150 0.04 2.94 -20.56
CA GLY A 150 1.12 2.16 -19.98
C GLY A 150 1.97 2.92 -18.96
N THR A 151 1.77 4.23 -18.77
CA THR A 151 2.47 5.03 -17.75
C THR A 151 2.22 4.46 -16.35
N ILE A 152 3.29 4.25 -15.59
CA ILE A 152 3.24 3.81 -14.19
C ILE A 152 3.46 5.01 -13.28
N LEU A 153 2.52 5.24 -12.36
CA LEU A 153 2.60 6.24 -11.30
C LEU A 153 2.81 5.54 -9.95
N SER A 154 4.04 5.56 -9.46
CA SER A 154 4.37 5.02 -8.13
C SER A 154 4.11 6.08 -7.05
N PRO A 155 3.14 5.87 -6.15
CA PRO A 155 2.92 6.80 -5.04
C PRO A 155 4.03 6.66 -4.00
N SER A 156 4.76 7.75 -3.77
CA SER A 156 5.95 7.75 -2.93
C SER A 156 5.95 8.89 -1.91
N SER A 157 6.89 8.83 -0.98
CA SER A 157 7.11 9.87 0.01
C SER A 157 8.50 9.77 0.63
N SER A 158 9.02 10.89 1.10
CA SER A 158 10.29 10.97 1.83
C SER A 158 10.10 11.47 3.25
N GLU A 159 10.88 10.92 4.18
CA GLU A 159 11.01 11.42 5.54
C GLU A 159 12.38 12.08 5.72
N THR A 160 12.41 13.33 6.15
CA THR A 160 13.65 14.06 6.44
C THR A 160 13.59 14.72 7.82
N ARG A 161 14.74 15.25 8.27
CA ARG A 161 14.82 16.06 9.49
C ARG A 161 15.41 17.43 9.16
N THR A 162 14.67 18.48 9.49
CA THR A 162 15.09 19.88 9.36
C THR A 162 15.38 20.46 10.74
N SER A 163 15.81 21.73 10.79
CA SER A 163 15.92 22.49 12.04
C SER A 163 14.60 22.63 12.78
N GLU A 164 13.47 22.52 12.08
CA GLU A 164 12.11 22.69 12.61
C GLU A 164 11.48 21.35 13.05
N GLY A 165 12.10 20.21 12.73
CA GLY A 165 11.66 18.89 13.16
C GLY A 165 11.65 17.86 12.04
N LEU A 166 10.76 16.86 12.17
CA LEU A 166 10.50 15.91 11.09
C LEU A 166 9.75 16.64 9.96
N ASN A 167 10.12 16.33 8.72
CA ASN A 167 9.46 16.86 7.53
C ASN A 167 9.11 15.69 6.59
N TRP A 168 7.82 15.53 6.34
CA TRP A 168 7.26 14.46 5.53
C TRP A 168 6.64 15.03 4.25
N LYS A 169 7.07 14.53 3.10
CA LYS A 169 6.60 15.00 1.79
C LYS A 169 6.21 13.83 0.91
N VAL A 170 5.06 13.95 0.25
CA VAL A 170 4.59 13.04 -0.80
C VAL A 170 5.05 13.51 -2.17
N HIS A 171 5.23 12.56 -3.08
CA HIS A 171 5.56 12.78 -4.48
C HIS A 171 5.14 11.57 -5.32
N ILE A 172 5.04 11.73 -6.63
CA ILE A 172 4.89 10.61 -7.57
C ILE A 172 6.24 10.31 -8.20
N GLU A 173 6.56 9.03 -8.35
CA GLU A 173 7.66 8.57 -9.20
C GLU A 173 7.03 7.94 -10.45
N LYS A 174 7.12 8.66 -11.58
CA LYS A 174 6.47 8.31 -12.85
C LYS A 174 7.45 7.59 -13.77
N SER A 175 7.04 6.47 -14.35
CA SER A 175 7.78 5.77 -15.40
C SER A 175 6.89 5.60 -16.64
N VAL A 176 7.49 5.74 -17.82
CA VAL A 176 6.82 5.59 -19.13
C VAL A 176 7.42 4.45 -19.95
N ASP A 177 8.28 3.64 -19.33
CA ASP A 177 9.11 2.61 -19.97
C ASP A 177 9.19 1.32 -19.14
N ASP A 178 8.08 0.96 -18.48
CA ASP A 178 7.92 -0.22 -17.62
C ASP A 178 8.94 -0.28 -16.46
N GLY A 179 9.17 0.85 -15.81
CA GLY A 179 10.01 0.97 -14.62
C GLY A 179 11.52 1.07 -14.88
N LYS A 180 11.94 1.22 -16.15
CA LYS A 180 13.37 1.36 -16.51
C LYS A 180 13.94 2.73 -16.16
N SER A 181 13.14 3.79 -16.29
CA SER A 181 13.49 5.16 -15.88
C SER A 181 12.33 5.83 -15.14
N TRP A 182 12.66 6.87 -14.35
CA TRP A 182 11.74 7.51 -13.43
C TRP A 182 11.88 9.03 -13.44
N LEU A 183 10.74 9.72 -13.43
CA LEU A 183 10.61 11.14 -13.17
C LEU A 183 9.95 11.35 -11.80
N LYS A 184 10.61 12.12 -10.93
CA LYS A 184 10.05 12.50 -9.64
C LYS A 184 9.21 13.76 -9.77
N ILE A 185 7.93 13.66 -9.47
CA ILE A 185 6.95 14.75 -9.57
C ILE A 185 6.54 15.17 -8.16
N PRO A 186 6.91 16.39 -7.71
CA PRO A 186 6.57 16.85 -6.38
C PRO A 186 5.08 17.15 -6.25
N ILE A 187 4.56 17.01 -5.04
CA ILE A 187 3.19 17.41 -4.68
C ILE A 187 3.27 18.42 -3.56
N ASP A 188 2.65 19.59 -3.78
CA ASP A 188 2.49 20.68 -2.80
C ASP A 188 3.69 20.84 -1.83
N GLN A 189 4.88 21.17 -2.36
CA GLN A 189 6.11 21.20 -1.55
C GLN A 189 6.03 22.22 -0.41
N GLN A 190 5.25 23.28 -0.60
CA GLN A 190 5.03 24.34 0.38
C GLN A 190 3.95 23.98 1.41
N SER A 191 3.31 22.81 1.29
CA SER A 191 2.29 22.36 2.24
C SER A 191 2.82 22.43 3.68
N PRO A 192 2.02 22.97 4.62
CA PRO A 192 2.36 22.96 6.04
C PRO A 192 2.16 21.57 6.67
N TYR A 193 1.54 20.63 5.95
CA TYR A 193 1.22 19.30 6.47
C TYR A 193 2.36 18.31 6.26
N ASP A 194 2.54 17.43 7.25
CA ASP A 194 3.42 16.28 7.19
C ASP A 194 2.64 15.06 6.69
N VAL A 195 2.81 14.72 5.40
CA VAL A 195 2.07 13.64 4.73
C VAL A 195 3.00 12.62 4.09
N ILE A 196 2.59 11.35 4.13
CA ILE A 196 3.33 10.21 3.55
C ILE A 196 2.38 9.12 3.03
N GLN A 197 2.97 8.13 2.36
CA GLN A 197 2.29 6.87 2.00
C GLN A 197 0.98 7.08 1.22
N PRO A 198 1.00 7.80 0.08
CA PRO A 198 -0.22 8.06 -0.68
C PRO A 198 -0.75 6.79 -1.33
N SER A 199 -2.06 6.67 -1.50
CA SER A 199 -2.72 5.78 -2.49
C SER A 199 -3.32 6.64 -3.59
N ILE A 200 -3.48 6.11 -4.80
CA ILE A 200 -4.01 6.85 -5.96
C ILE A 200 -5.38 6.29 -6.34
N LEU A 201 -6.35 7.17 -6.57
CA LEU A 201 -7.67 6.87 -7.11
C LEU A 201 -7.80 7.54 -8.49
N VAL A 202 -8.52 6.88 -9.39
CA VAL A 202 -8.97 7.43 -10.68
C VAL A 202 -10.45 7.77 -10.53
N LEU A 203 -10.82 9.04 -10.70
CA LEU A 203 -12.20 9.53 -10.61
C LEU A 203 -12.91 9.42 -11.97
N GLU A 204 -14.25 9.55 -12.00
CA GLU A 204 -15.06 9.40 -13.23
C GLU A 204 -14.65 10.34 -14.38
N ASP A 205 -14.10 11.51 -14.08
CA ASP A 205 -13.63 12.50 -15.06
C ASP A 205 -12.14 12.36 -15.39
N GLN A 206 -11.54 11.20 -15.11
CA GLN A 206 -10.12 10.88 -15.28
C GLN A 206 -9.17 11.72 -14.42
N ARG A 207 -9.69 12.58 -13.52
CA ARG A 207 -8.84 13.21 -12.51
C ARG A 207 -8.29 12.15 -11.58
N LEU A 208 -7.08 12.38 -11.11
CA LEU A 208 -6.47 11.55 -10.08
C LEU A 208 -6.66 12.21 -8.71
N GLN A 209 -6.92 11.40 -7.70
CA GLN A 209 -6.91 11.81 -6.30
C GLN A 209 -5.87 10.99 -5.57
N ILE A 210 -5.12 11.62 -4.66
CA ILE A 210 -4.33 10.90 -3.66
C ILE A 210 -5.00 10.97 -2.30
N LEU A 211 -4.85 9.90 -1.53
CA LEU A 211 -5.17 9.86 -0.11
C LEU A 211 -3.90 9.54 0.68
N CYS A 212 -3.55 10.41 1.62
CA CYS A 212 -2.28 10.37 2.35
C CYS A 212 -2.50 10.15 3.85
N ARG A 213 -1.60 9.38 4.45
CA ARG A 213 -1.42 9.36 5.90
C ARG A 213 -0.81 10.68 6.35
N SER A 214 -1.27 11.22 7.48
CA SER A 214 -0.75 12.47 8.06
C SER A 214 -0.45 12.36 9.55
N ARG A 215 0.22 13.39 10.11
CA ARG A 215 0.41 13.54 11.55
C ARG A 215 -0.77 14.24 12.26
N ASP A 216 -1.77 14.69 11.50
CA ASP A 216 -2.83 15.62 11.92
C ASP A 216 -4.17 14.96 12.29
N ASN A 217 -4.14 13.65 12.59
CA ASN A 217 -5.33 12.86 12.95
C ASN A 217 -6.40 12.72 11.85
N VAL A 218 -6.08 13.04 10.59
CA VAL A 218 -6.99 12.92 9.45
C VAL A 218 -6.28 12.36 8.22
N VAL A 219 -7.03 11.73 7.31
CA VAL A 219 -6.52 11.46 5.96
C VAL A 219 -6.46 12.78 5.20
N MET A 220 -5.35 13.01 4.49
CA MET A 220 -5.16 14.19 3.64
C MET A 220 -5.36 13.81 2.17
N GLN A 221 -5.68 14.78 1.32
CA GLN A 221 -5.91 14.56 -0.10
C GLN A 221 -5.29 15.65 -0.97
N ALA A 222 -5.00 15.32 -2.23
CA ALA A 222 -4.73 16.27 -3.30
C ALA A 222 -5.25 15.69 -4.62
N PHE A 223 -5.39 16.55 -5.62
CA PHE A 223 -5.96 16.19 -6.92
C PHE A 223 -5.01 16.57 -8.06
N SER A 224 -5.07 15.82 -9.15
CA SER A 224 -4.40 16.12 -10.41
C SER A 224 -5.40 16.03 -11.55
N GLU A 225 -5.35 17.01 -12.46
CA GLU A 225 -6.23 17.10 -13.63
C GLU A 225 -5.53 16.70 -14.93
N ASP A 226 -4.24 16.36 -14.85
CA ASP A 226 -3.35 16.15 -16.00
C ASP A 226 -2.59 14.83 -15.88
N GLN A 227 -3.27 13.78 -15.41
CA GLN A 227 -2.75 12.41 -15.30
C GLN A 227 -1.50 12.31 -14.39
N GLY A 228 -1.48 13.11 -13.32
CA GLY A 228 -0.46 13.06 -12.28
C GLY A 228 0.81 13.87 -12.61
N ASN A 229 0.79 14.69 -13.67
CA ASN A 229 1.94 15.53 -14.04
C ASN A 229 2.06 16.78 -13.16
N THR A 230 0.94 17.32 -12.68
CA THR A 230 0.88 18.39 -11.69
C THR A 230 -0.22 18.09 -10.66
N TRP A 231 -0.06 18.67 -9.46
CA TRP A 231 -0.94 18.40 -8.33
C TRP A 231 -1.34 19.69 -7.63
N GLY A 232 -2.62 19.77 -7.27
CA GLY A 232 -3.17 20.84 -6.44
C GLY A 232 -2.72 20.76 -4.98
N PRO A 233 -3.21 21.67 -4.12
CA PRO A 233 -2.81 21.73 -2.72
C PRO A 233 -3.26 20.51 -1.93
N VAL A 234 -2.46 20.13 -0.94
CA VAL A 234 -2.81 19.10 0.05
C VAL A 234 -3.81 19.70 1.04
N THR A 235 -4.97 19.06 1.17
CA THR A 235 -6.07 19.50 2.02
C THR A 235 -6.59 18.38 2.93
N PRO A 236 -7.15 18.70 4.10
CA PRO A 236 -7.73 17.70 5.00
C PRO A 236 -9.06 17.16 4.46
N THR A 237 -9.27 15.85 4.65
CA THR A 237 -10.58 15.21 4.46
C THR A 237 -11.38 15.23 5.78
N LYS A 238 -12.60 14.66 5.75
CA LYS A 238 -13.40 14.41 6.97
C LYS A 238 -13.07 13.08 7.66
N LEU A 239 -12.17 12.28 7.09
CA LEU A 239 -11.83 10.94 7.57
C LEU A 239 -10.80 11.03 8.70
N SER A 240 -11.20 10.68 9.91
CA SER A 240 -10.25 10.56 11.03
C SER A 240 -9.25 9.44 10.80
N ASN A 241 -7.98 9.67 11.09
CA ASN A 241 -6.93 8.64 11.01
C ASN A 241 -5.83 8.87 12.06
N PRO A 242 -5.43 7.88 12.85
CA PRO A 242 -4.51 8.04 13.97
C PRO A 242 -3.04 8.05 13.53
N ASN A 243 -2.70 8.65 12.39
CA ASN A 243 -1.38 8.54 11.75
C ASN A 243 -1.01 7.05 11.51
N SER A 244 -1.90 6.33 10.84
CA SER A 244 -1.75 4.92 10.45
C SER A 244 -1.85 4.80 8.93
N GLY A 245 -1.08 3.88 8.36
CA GLY A 245 -1.10 3.62 6.92
C GLY A 245 -2.48 3.18 6.45
N THR A 246 -2.88 3.69 5.29
CA THR A 246 -4.13 3.37 4.60
C THR A 246 -3.81 2.74 3.25
N ASP A 247 -4.78 2.11 2.60
CA ASP A 247 -4.70 1.77 1.17
C ASP A 247 -6.07 1.96 0.53
N ALA A 248 -6.08 2.37 -0.73
CA ALA A 248 -7.31 2.69 -1.45
C ALA A 248 -7.16 2.35 -2.94
N LEU A 249 -8.28 1.99 -3.58
CA LEU A 249 -8.35 1.82 -5.03
C LEU A 249 -9.71 2.25 -5.58
N THR A 250 -9.75 2.56 -6.87
CA THR A 250 -10.99 2.62 -7.65
C THR A 250 -11.32 1.21 -8.12
N LEU A 251 -12.52 0.73 -7.80
CA LEU A 251 -13.06 -0.55 -8.24
C LEU A 251 -13.50 -0.48 -9.71
N SER A 252 -13.61 -1.63 -10.35
CA SER A 252 -14.07 -1.80 -11.74
C SER A 252 -15.45 -1.21 -12.02
N ASN A 253 -16.27 -1.05 -10.98
CA ASN A 253 -17.60 -0.44 -11.06
C ASN A 253 -17.61 1.09 -10.86
N GLY A 254 -16.44 1.72 -10.75
CA GLY A 254 -16.26 3.17 -10.58
C GLY A 254 -16.28 3.67 -9.13
N GLN A 255 -16.70 2.86 -8.16
CA GLN A 255 -16.65 3.28 -6.75
C GLN A 255 -15.22 3.22 -6.19
N HIS A 256 -14.94 4.08 -5.22
CA HIS A 256 -13.67 4.14 -4.53
C HIS A 256 -13.76 3.43 -3.18
N LEU A 257 -12.78 2.60 -2.88
CA LEU A 257 -12.66 1.87 -1.63
C LEU A 257 -11.43 2.34 -0.86
N LEU A 258 -11.59 2.56 0.45
CA LEU A 258 -10.52 2.90 1.38
C LEU A 258 -10.53 1.94 2.57
N VAL A 259 -9.37 1.37 2.89
CA VAL A 259 -9.16 0.65 4.15
C VAL A 259 -8.32 1.52 5.09
N TYR A 260 -8.87 1.85 6.27
CA TYR A 260 -8.24 2.79 7.20
C TYR A 260 -8.65 2.57 8.66
N ASN A 261 -7.96 3.23 9.59
CA ASN A 261 -8.31 3.24 11.01
C ASN A 261 -9.16 4.49 11.33
N PRO A 262 -10.48 4.38 11.56
CA PRO A 262 -11.40 5.52 11.74
C PRO A 262 -11.33 6.12 13.15
N THR A 263 -10.15 6.53 13.59
CA THR A 263 -9.90 7.00 14.96
C THR A 263 -8.90 8.16 14.99
N LYS A 264 -8.60 8.67 16.19
CA LYS A 264 -7.51 9.63 16.42
C LYS A 264 -6.37 8.97 17.19
N ARG A 265 -5.17 9.57 17.11
CA ARG A 265 -3.96 9.12 17.82
C ARG A 265 -4.24 8.95 19.31
N GLY A 266 -3.69 7.90 19.87
CA GLY A 266 -3.85 7.53 21.27
C GLY A 266 -3.52 6.06 21.46
N LYS A 267 -3.58 5.59 22.71
CA LYS A 267 -3.22 4.22 23.11
C LYS A 267 -3.87 3.13 22.25
N ASN A 268 -5.13 3.36 21.83
CA ASN A 268 -5.94 2.41 21.07
C ASN A 268 -6.31 2.93 19.67
N GLY A 269 -5.54 3.87 19.11
CA GLY A 269 -5.84 4.45 17.79
C GLY A 269 -5.95 3.37 16.69
N ARG A 270 -5.14 2.30 16.77
CA ARG A 270 -5.13 1.23 15.76
C ARG A 270 -5.94 -0.01 16.15
N ALA A 271 -6.82 0.10 17.15
CA ALA A 271 -7.65 -1.04 17.60
C ALA A 271 -8.90 -1.27 16.71
N LYS A 272 -9.19 -0.34 15.79
CA LYS A 272 -10.27 -0.45 14.81
C LYS A 272 -9.72 -0.35 13.39
N LEU A 273 -10.24 -1.15 12.46
CA LEU A 273 -9.92 -1.09 11.04
C LEU A 273 -11.21 -1.24 10.24
N ALA A 274 -11.48 -0.31 9.33
CA ALA A 274 -12.72 -0.22 8.57
C ALA A 274 -12.45 -0.15 7.07
N VAL A 275 -13.48 -0.53 6.31
CA VAL A 275 -13.59 -0.32 4.87
C VAL A 275 -14.65 0.75 4.65
N ALA A 276 -14.28 1.82 3.94
CA ALA A 276 -15.17 2.88 3.51
C ALA A 276 -15.32 2.88 1.99
N ILE A 277 -16.50 3.30 1.51
CA ILE A 277 -16.81 3.47 0.09
C ILE A 277 -17.19 4.92 -0.19
N SER A 278 -16.79 5.41 -1.36
CA SER A 278 -17.18 6.70 -1.92
C SER A 278 -17.48 6.59 -3.41
N GLN A 279 -18.37 7.45 -3.91
CA GLN A 279 -18.64 7.61 -5.34
C GLN A 279 -17.82 8.72 -5.98
N ASP A 280 -17.42 9.73 -5.21
CA ASP A 280 -16.79 10.94 -5.70
C ASP A 280 -15.39 11.19 -5.11
N GLY A 281 -14.93 10.30 -4.23
CA GLY A 281 -13.67 10.42 -3.52
C GLY A 281 -13.70 11.45 -2.38
N VAL A 282 -14.82 12.12 -2.13
CA VAL A 282 -14.96 13.21 -1.15
C VAL A 282 -15.87 12.80 0.02
N TYR A 283 -17.03 12.21 -0.27
CA TYR A 283 -17.95 11.70 0.74
C TYR A 283 -17.78 10.20 0.90
N TRP A 284 -17.31 9.82 2.09
CA TRP A 284 -16.98 8.44 2.43
C TRP A 284 -17.93 7.93 3.49
N LYS A 285 -18.30 6.65 3.38
CA LYS A 285 -19.12 5.96 4.37
C LYS A 285 -18.48 4.62 4.72
N ASP A 286 -18.33 4.35 6.01
CA ASP A 286 -17.93 3.04 6.51
C ASP A 286 -19.01 2.01 6.19
N VAL A 287 -18.60 0.91 5.54
CA VAL A 287 -19.50 -0.17 5.11
C VAL A 287 -19.18 -1.51 5.77
N VAL A 288 -17.91 -1.74 6.13
CA VAL A 288 -17.46 -2.97 6.82
C VAL A 288 -16.46 -2.63 7.90
N MET A 289 -16.67 -3.15 9.12
CA MET A 289 -15.66 -3.15 10.17
C MET A 289 -14.86 -4.46 10.09
N LEU A 290 -13.59 -4.38 9.68
CA LEU A 290 -12.69 -5.54 9.66
C LEU A 290 -12.30 -5.94 11.09
N GLU A 291 -12.01 -4.93 11.91
CA GLU A 291 -11.64 -5.09 13.31
C GLU A 291 -12.30 -3.99 14.14
N ASP A 292 -12.90 -4.36 15.27
CA ASP A 292 -13.48 -3.43 16.24
C ASP A 292 -13.19 -3.89 17.67
N GLN A 293 -11.94 -3.76 18.09
CA GLN A 293 -11.48 -4.24 19.38
C GLN A 293 -11.22 -3.07 20.34
N LYS A 294 -11.30 -3.35 21.65
CA LYS A 294 -10.96 -2.35 22.68
C LYS A 294 -9.49 -1.96 22.64
N ASN A 295 -8.61 -2.93 22.39
CA ASN A 295 -7.16 -2.79 22.30
C ASN A 295 -6.67 -3.64 21.11
N GLY A 296 -5.47 -3.36 20.62
CA GLY A 296 -4.85 -4.09 19.51
C GLY A 296 -4.20 -3.15 18.50
N GLU A 297 -3.43 -3.73 17.59
CA GLU A 297 -2.85 -3.00 16.46
C GLU A 297 -3.18 -3.70 15.14
N PHE A 298 -4.13 -3.13 14.40
CA PHE A 298 -4.52 -3.53 13.06
C PHE A 298 -4.17 -2.39 12.11
N SER A 299 -3.24 -2.63 11.18
CA SER A 299 -2.67 -1.52 10.41
C SER A 299 -2.00 -1.98 9.13
N TYR A 300 -1.61 -1.00 8.30
CA TYR A 300 -0.96 -1.20 7.01
C TYR A 300 -1.74 -2.20 6.13
N PRO A 301 -3.00 -1.85 5.77
CA PRO A 301 -3.73 -2.66 4.83
C PRO A 301 -3.08 -2.59 3.45
N ALA A 302 -3.28 -3.63 2.66
CA ALA A 302 -3.09 -3.62 1.22
C ALA A 302 -4.30 -4.27 0.55
N VAL A 303 -4.85 -3.62 -0.47
CA VAL A 303 -6.10 -4.04 -1.11
C VAL A 303 -5.94 -4.21 -2.63
N ILE A 304 -6.62 -5.20 -3.19
CA ILE A 304 -6.81 -5.39 -4.63
C ILE A 304 -8.27 -5.81 -4.90
N GLU A 305 -8.74 -5.55 -6.11
CA GLU A 305 -9.87 -6.25 -6.71
C GLU A 305 -9.28 -7.36 -7.61
N SER A 306 -9.69 -8.60 -7.41
CA SER A 306 -9.28 -9.73 -8.23
C SER A 306 -10.13 -9.84 -9.49
N SER A 307 -9.66 -10.63 -10.45
CA SER A 307 -10.28 -10.90 -11.74
C SER A 307 -11.71 -11.47 -11.64
N ASP A 308 -12.05 -12.13 -10.53
CA ASP A 308 -13.40 -12.61 -10.22
C ASP A 308 -14.31 -11.55 -9.55
N GLY A 309 -13.84 -10.31 -9.43
CA GLY A 309 -14.58 -9.18 -8.85
C GLY A 309 -14.60 -9.15 -7.32
N LYS A 310 -13.85 -10.03 -6.64
CA LYS A 310 -13.73 -10.01 -5.18
C LYS A 310 -12.70 -9.00 -4.72
N ILE A 311 -12.87 -8.52 -3.50
CA ILE A 311 -11.97 -7.55 -2.89
C ILE A 311 -11.11 -8.27 -1.86
N HIS A 312 -9.82 -8.36 -2.13
CA HIS A 312 -8.86 -9.01 -1.24
C HIS A 312 -8.10 -7.96 -0.43
N ILE A 313 -8.18 -8.07 0.89
CA ILE A 313 -7.55 -7.14 1.83
C ILE A 313 -6.58 -7.93 2.70
N SER A 314 -5.31 -7.53 2.72
CA SER A 314 -4.32 -8.01 3.70
C SER A 314 -3.97 -6.90 4.68
N TYR A 315 -3.65 -7.21 5.93
CA TYR A 315 -3.17 -6.21 6.88
C TYR A 315 -2.37 -6.83 8.02
N THR A 316 -1.58 -6.01 8.70
CA THR A 316 -0.84 -6.44 9.88
C THR A 316 -1.75 -6.63 11.07
N TYR A 317 -1.66 -7.80 11.70
CA TYR A 317 -2.41 -8.17 12.90
C TYR A 317 -1.47 -8.27 14.11
N ASN A 318 -1.55 -7.28 14.99
CA ASN A 318 -0.78 -7.17 16.25
C ASN A 318 0.74 -7.31 16.08
N ARG A 319 1.28 -6.98 14.90
CA ARG A 319 2.69 -7.20 14.51
C ARG A 319 3.15 -8.65 14.52
N LYS A 320 2.25 -9.63 14.73
CA LYS A 320 2.61 -11.05 14.85
C LYS A 320 2.23 -11.88 13.63
N ASN A 321 1.26 -11.42 12.86
CA ASN A 321 0.81 -12.10 11.67
C ASN A 321 0.32 -11.08 10.64
N ILE A 322 0.05 -11.58 9.43
CA ILE A 322 -0.76 -10.87 8.44
C ILE A 322 -2.11 -11.57 8.39
N LYS A 323 -3.18 -10.80 8.40
CA LYS A 323 -4.54 -11.30 8.19
C LYS A 323 -4.97 -11.01 6.76
N HIS A 324 -5.65 -11.96 6.13
CA HIS A 324 -6.23 -11.85 4.80
C HIS A 324 -7.75 -12.00 4.90
N VAL A 325 -8.46 -11.02 4.35
CA VAL A 325 -9.92 -10.95 4.30
C VAL A 325 -10.36 -10.87 2.85
N VAL A 326 -11.46 -11.54 2.52
CA VAL A 326 -12.14 -11.43 1.22
C VAL A 326 -13.51 -10.82 1.45
N LEU A 327 -13.82 -9.77 0.68
CA LEU A 327 -15.15 -9.17 0.61
C LEU A 327 -15.75 -9.42 -0.76
N GLU A 328 -17.06 -9.64 -0.79
CA GLU A 328 -17.86 -9.84 -1.98
C GLU A 328 -18.94 -8.75 -2.05
N ILE A 329 -19.31 -8.36 -3.27
CA ILE A 329 -20.43 -7.45 -3.52
C ILE A 329 -21.71 -8.28 -3.44
N ASP A 330 -22.57 -7.98 -2.48
CA ASP A 330 -23.85 -8.67 -2.26
C ASP A 330 -24.76 -8.56 -3.50
N GLY A 331 -25.40 -9.67 -3.88
CA GLY A 331 -26.33 -9.74 -5.01
C GLY A 331 -25.70 -9.95 -6.40
N LYS A 332 -24.46 -10.43 -6.48
CA LYS A 332 -23.84 -10.95 -7.71
C LYS A 332 -23.49 -12.43 -7.61
#